data_AF-A0A0R3SIR1-F1
#
_entry.id   AF-A0A0R3SIR1-F1
#
_cell.length_a   1.000
_cell.length_b   1.000
_cell.length_c   1.000
_cell.angle_alpha   90.00
_cell.angle_beta   90.00
_cell.angle_gamma   90.00
#
_symmetry.space_group_name_H-M   'P 1'
#
loop_
_entity.id
_entity.type
_entity.pdbx_description
1 polymer ?
#
loop_
_entity_poly.entity_id
_entity_poly.type
_entity_poly.pdbx_seq_one_letter_code
_entity_poly.pdbx_strand_id
1 'polypeptide(L)'
;MFFHAYNNYMNHAYPADELMPLSCRGRYRGKEPPRGTVDEALGNFSLSLIDSLDTLFIMGEFDEFEKAVIRVIRDVSFDQNHDVSVFETNIRVIGGLLGGHVAALALMENNSNRMKWYNNELLNMSVELGNRLLPAFNTSTGLPFSHINLHTGQPGPIVTCAGTLILEFAALSRFSGNPIYEKLADKALSYIWHQRNRYSDLVGTVINIFNGEWIKKESGVGAGIDSYYESLFKAYGLLGDPEYLHRFKTHYSAVGRYLGSPSTKAFPFSFLSVFMHKPSERARMFMDSLEAFWPGLQVSSTSK
;
A
#
# COMPACT_ATOMS: atom_id res chain seq x y z
N MET A 1 5.00 -15.80 18.86
CA MET A 1 3.81 -15.67 18.00
C MET A 1 4.16 -15.73 16.53
N PHE A 2 5.08 -14.89 16.02
CA PHE A 2 5.51 -14.91 14.61
C PHE A 2 5.87 -16.31 14.09
N PHE A 3 6.84 -17.00 14.70
CA PHE A 3 7.22 -18.35 14.26
C PHE A 3 6.10 -19.38 14.32
N HIS A 4 5.14 -19.23 15.23
CA HIS A 4 3.97 -20.10 15.24
C HIS A 4 3.17 -19.92 13.95
N ALA A 5 2.88 -18.68 13.53
CA ALA A 5 2.18 -18.41 12.29
C ALA A 5 3.03 -18.77 11.06
N TYR A 6 4.28 -18.29 10.99
CA TYR A 6 5.18 -18.51 9.86
C TYR A 6 5.44 -20.01 9.62
N ASN A 7 5.78 -20.78 10.66
CA ASN A 7 6.05 -22.22 10.48
C ASN A 7 4.79 -22.97 10.05
N ASN A 8 3.61 -22.62 10.57
CA ASN A 8 2.36 -23.24 10.13
C ASN A 8 2.02 -22.88 8.68
N TYR A 9 2.28 -21.64 8.24
CA TYR A 9 2.14 -21.27 6.83
C TYR A 9 3.10 -22.10 5.96
N MET A 10 4.38 -22.18 6.34
CA MET A 10 5.37 -22.96 5.58
C MET A 10 5.04 -24.46 5.51
N ASN A 11 4.43 -25.02 6.56
CA ASN A 11 4.10 -26.45 6.62
C ASN A 11 2.77 -26.81 5.93
N HIS A 12 1.79 -25.90 5.92
CA HIS A 12 0.40 -26.23 5.56
C HIS A 12 -0.17 -25.43 4.39
N ALA A 13 0.45 -24.32 4.01
CA ALA A 13 -0.11 -23.41 3.02
C ALA A 13 0.85 -23.05 1.89
N TYR A 14 2.15 -22.94 2.14
CA TYR A 14 3.12 -22.66 1.08
C TYR A 14 2.98 -23.62 -0.12
N PRO A 15 2.90 -23.14 -1.37
CA PRO A 15 3.15 -21.77 -1.86
C PRO A 15 1.87 -20.92 -2.09
N ALA A 16 0.78 -21.19 -1.38
CA ALA A 16 -0.43 -20.38 -1.45
C ALA A 16 -0.19 -18.96 -0.92
N ASP A 17 -1.10 -18.02 -1.20
CA ASP A 17 -0.94 -16.65 -0.73
C ASP A 17 -1.11 -16.52 0.78
N GLU A 18 -1.99 -17.33 1.38
CA GLU A 18 -2.28 -17.30 2.81
C GLU A 18 -2.54 -18.70 3.37
N LEU A 19 -2.35 -18.82 4.69
CA LEU A 19 -2.84 -19.96 5.48
C LEU A 19 -4.30 -19.74 5.87
N MET A 20 -5.13 -20.77 5.68
CA MET A 20 -6.45 -20.87 6.32
C MET A 20 -6.30 -21.64 7.64
N PRO A 21 -6.17 -20.96 8.80
CA PRO A 21 -5.66 -21.58 10.02
C PRO A 21 -6.60 -22.61 10.64
N LEU A 22 -7.92 -22.47 10.45
CA LEU A 22 -8.90 -23.42 10.99
C LEU A 22 -8.95 -24.74 10.23
N SER A 23 -8.58 -24.73 8.95
CA SER A 23 -8.61 -25.90 8.07
C SER A 23 -7.22 -26.39 7.66
N CYS A 24 -6.16 -25.77 8.15
CA CYS A 24 -4.75 -26.08 7.84
C CYS A 24 -4.48 -26.29 6.34
N ARG A 25 -4.96 -25.36 5.51
CA ARG A 25 -4.79 -25.41 4.05
C ARG A 25 -4.39 -24.05 3.48
N GLY A 26 -3.74 -24.06 2.33
CA GLY A 26 -3.46 -22.84 1.57
C GLY A 26 -4.73 -22.21 0.97
N ARG A 27 -4.77 -20.88 0.90
CA ARG A 27 -5.77 -20.10 0.17
C ARG A 27 -5.20 -19.58 -1.14
N TYR A 28 -5.89 -19.85 -2.23
CA TYR A 28 -5.51 -19.39 -3.57
C TYR A 28 -6.60 -18.49 -4.16
N ARG A 29 -6.19 -17.44 -4.86
CA ARG A 29 -7.11 -16.57 -5.60
C ARG A 29 -7.97 -17.42 -6.56
N GLY A 30 -9.29 -17.29 -6.44
CA GLY A 30 -10.26 -17.95 -7.30
C GLY A 30 -10.60 -19.41 -6.97
N LYS A 31 -9.97 -20.04 -5.96
CA LYS A 31 -10.31 -21.42 -5.57
C LYS A 31 -11.39 -21.51 -4.50
N GLU A 32 -11.36 -20.59 -3.53
CA GLU A 32 -12.32 -20.54 -2.44
C GLU A 32 -13.42 -19.49 -2.68
N PRO A 33 -14.57 -19.61 -1.99
CA PRO A 33 -15.55 -18.53 -1.95
C PRO A 33 -14.90 -17.20 -1.51
N PRO A 34 -15.21 -16.08 -2.20
CA PRO A 34 -14.58 -14.80 -1.93
C PRO A 34 -14.96 -14.25 -0.55
N ARG A 35 -13.98 -13.69 0.16
CA ARG A 35 -14.15 -13.00 1.46
C ARG A 35 -14.37 -11.48 1.30
N GLY A 36 -14.69 -11.03 0.09
CA GLY A 36 -14.79 -9.61 -0.23
C GLY A 36 -13.40 -8.96 -0.36
N THR A 37 -13.25 -7.75 0.15
CA THR A 37 -12.05 -6.91 -0.01
C THR A 37 -10.76 -7.57 0.52
N VAL A 38 -10.87 -8.50 1.48
CA VAL A 38 -9.72 -9.21 2.04
C VAL A 38 -8.97 -10.02 0.98
N ASP A 39 -9.69 -10.56 -0.02
CA ASP A 39 -9.04 -11.35 -1.07
C ASP A 39 -8.44 -10.49 -2.19
N GLU A 40 -8.60 -9.16 -2.16
CA GLU A 40 -8.05 -8.25 -3.18
C GLU A 40 -6.52 -8.27 -3.21
N ALA A 41 -5.89 -8.60 -2.07
CA ALA A 41 -4.44 -8.75 -1.95
C ALA A 41 -3.90 -10.07 -2.56
N LEU A 42 -4.76 -11.05 -2.81
CA LEU A 42 -4.35 -12.37 -3.31
C LEU A 42 -4.17 -12.33 -4.83
N GLY A 43 -3.06 -12.89 -5.33
CA GLY A 43 -2.76 -12.99 -6.76
C GLY A 43 -1.99 -14.25 -7.15
N ASN A 44 -1.96 -15.26 -6.27
CA ASN A 44 -1.22 -16.52 -6.40
C ASN A 44 0.29 -16.35 -6.53
N PHE A 45 0.89 -15.45 -5.76
CA PHE A 45 2.31 -15.12 -5.76
C PHE A 45 2.99 -15.36 -4.41
N SER A 46 2.46 -16.28 -3.59
CA SER A 46 2.98 -16.58 -2.24
C SER A 46 3.01 -15.35 -1.33
N LEU A 47 1.93 -14.55 -1.34
CA LEU A 47 1.82 -13.26 -0.62
C LEU A 47 2.43 -13.30 0.80
N SER A 48 2.01 -14.26 1.64
CA SER A 48 2.48 -14.34 3.03
C SER A 48 3.99 -14.57 3.15
N LEU A 49 4.62 -15.26 2.19
CA LEU A 49 6.07 -15.43 2.19
C LEU A 49 6.78 -14.11 1.87
N ILE A 50 6.29 -13.38 0.86
CA ILE A 50 6.86 -12.08 0.45
C ILE A 50 6.72 -11.06 1.58
N ASP A 51 5.53 -10.96 2.17
CA ASP A 51 5.19 -10.01 3.26
C ASP A 51 5.89 -10.35 4.59
N SER A 52 6.56 -11.52 4.68
CA SER A 52 7.32 -11.93 5.87
C SER A 52 8.83 -11.73 5.73
N LEU A 53 9.35 -11.38 4.55
CA LEU A 53 10.79 -11.31 4.30
C LEU A 53 11.49 -10.29 5.20
N ASP A 54 10.97 -9.07 5.26
CA ASP A 54 11.53 -8.00 6.08
C ASP A 54 11.46 -8.32 7.58
N THR A 55 10.39 -8.99 8.02
CA THR A 55 10.19 -9.38 9.41
C THR A 55 11.21 -10.44 9.83
N LEU A 56 11.49 -11.44 8.98
CA LEU A 56 12.56 -12.41 9.23
C LEU A 56 13.90 -11.71 9.43
N PHE A 57 14.21 -10.71 8.59
CA PHE A 57 15.43 -9.91 8.72
C PHE A 57 15.45 -9.09 10.01
N ILE A 58 14.38 -8.35 10.33
CA ILE A 58 14.29 -7.52 11.54
C ILE A 58 14.41 -8.36 12.82
N MET A 59 13.88 -9.58 12.81
CA MET A 59 14.00 -10.52 13.93
C MET A 59 15.37 -11.19 14.06
N GLY A 60 16.29 -10.97 13.12
CA GLY A 60 17.63 -11.55 13.12
C GLY A 60 17.70 -12.99 12.60
N GLU A 61 16.63 -13.48 11.96
CA GLU A 61 16.51 -14.86 11.45
C GLU A 61 17.12 -15.01 10.06
N PHE A 62 18.40 -14.67 9.95
CA PHE A 62 19.07 -14.54 8.65
C PHE A 62 19.17 -15.85 7.86
N ASP A 63 19.26 -17.00 8.54
CA ASP A 63 19.26 -18.32 7.89
C ASP A 63 17.92 -18.63 7.21
N GLU A 64 16.81 -18.31 7.87
CA GLU A 64 15.47 -18.53 7.31
C GLU A 64 15.11 -17.45 6.29
N PHE A 65 15.54 -16.20 6.50
CA PHE A 65 15.46 -15.14 5.50
C PHE A 65 16.11 -15.56 4.19
N GLU A 66 17.36 -16.04 4.22
CA GLU A 66 18.08 -16.47 3.02
C GLU A 66 17.34 -17.60 2.27
N LYS A 67 16.80 -18.59 3.01
CA LYS A 67 15.96 -19.65 2.43
C LYS A 67 14.64 -19.12 1.86
N ALA A 68 14.00 -18.17 2.53
CA ALA A 68 12.77 -17.54 2.09
C ALA A 68 12.98 -16.76 0.79
N VAL A 69 14.08 -16.01 0.66
CA VAL A 69 14.43 -15.31 -0.58
C VAL A 69 14.62 -16.31 -1.74
N ILE A 70 15.35 -17.41 -1.52
CA ILE A 70 15.52 -18.46 -2.54
C ILE A 70 14.16 -19.04 -2.97
N ARG A 71 13.27 -19.30 -2.01
CA ARG A 71 11.91 -19.81 -2.28
C ARG A 71 11.09 -18.82 -3.11
N VAL A 72 11.14 -17.53 -2.78
CA VAL A 72 10.45 -16.47 -3.54
C VAL A 72 10.96 -16.44 -4.98
N ILE A 73 12.27 -16.39 -5.19
CA ILE A 73 12.87 -16.35 -6.53
C ILE A 73 12.49 -17.58 -7.36
N ARG A 74 12.42 -18.75 -6.71
CA ARG A 74 12.16 -20.03 -7.39
C ARG A 74 10.69 -20.25 -7.75
N ASP A 75 9.78 -19.93 -6.83
CA ASP A 75 8.39 -20.42 -6.90
C ASP A 75 7.38 -19.30 -7.24
N VAL A 76 7.74 -18.03 -7.13
CA VAL A 76 6.83 -16.91 -7.43
C VAL A 76 6.86 -16.58 -8.92
N SER A 77 5.67 -16.46 -9.52
CA SER A 77 5.48 -15.95 -10.87
C SER A 77 4.34 -14.94 -10.90
N PHE A 78 4.60 -13.78 -11.53
CA PHE A 78 3.58 -12.73 -11.72
C PHE A 78 2.76 -12.94 -13.00
N ASP A 79 3.05 -13.97 -13.78
CA ASP A 79 2.29 -14.30 -14.98
C ASP A 79 1.03 -15.11 -14.66
N GLN A 80 0.18 -14.54 -13.82
CA GLN A 80 -1.07 -15.15 -13.36
C GLN A 80 -2.25 -14.49 -14.05
N ASN A 81 -3.16 -15.29 -14.62
CA ASN A 81 -4.36 -14.78 -15.28
C ASN A 81 -5.49 -14.50 -14.29
N HIS A 82 -5.23 -13.57 -13.37
CA HIS A 82 -6.20 -13.08 -12.39
C HIS A 82 -6.10 -11.56 -12.26
N ASP A 83 -7.24 -10.93 -12.01
CA ASP A 83 -7.27 -9.50 -11.67
C ASP A 83 -6.78 -9.31 -10.24
N VAL A 84 -5.80 -8.44 -10.07
CA VAL A 84 -5.23 -8.07 -8.77
C VAL A 84 -5.49 -6.61 -8.47
N SER A 85 -5.56 -6.25 -7.19
CA SER A 85 -5.63 -4.84 -6.78
C SER A 85 -4.27 -4.18 -6.99
N VAL A 86 -4.24 -3.07 -7.71
CA VAL A 86 -3.00 -2.28 -7.94
C VAL A 86 -2.44 -1.79 -6.61
N PHE A 87 -3.32 -1.36 -5.70
CA PHE A 87 -2.95 -0.88 -4.38
C PHE A 87 -2.33 -1.98 -3.50
N GLU A 88 -3.04 -3.09 -3.31
CA GLU A 88 -2.56 -4.18 -2.45
C GLU A 88 -1.29 -4.83 -2.99
N THR A 89 -1.21 -5.01 -4.32
CA THR A 89 -0.03 -5.57 -4.98
C THR A 89 1.17 -4.65 -4.81
N ASN A 90 0.97 -3.33 -4.89
CA ASN A 90 2.04 -2.37 -4.68
C ASN A 90 2.57 -2.40 -3.24
N ILE A 91 1.70 -2.20 -2.24
CA ILE A 91 2.15 -2.06 -0.84
C ILE A 91 2.71 -3.36 -0.25
N ARG A 92 2.18 -4.53 -0.64
CA ARG A 92 2.60 -5.82 -0.06
C ARG A 92 3.68 -6.51 -0.89
N VAL A 93 3.50 -6.56 -2.21
CA VAL A 93 4.39 -7.35 -3.07
C VAL A 93 5.59 -6.53 -3.49
N ILE A 94 5.40 -5.36 -4.13
CA ILE A 94 6.54 -4.50 -4.47
C ILE A 94 7.19 -4.01 -3.17
N GLY A 95 6.41 -3.57 -2.18
CA GLY A 95 6.91 -3.21 -0.85
C GLY A 95 7.74 -4.31 -0.20
N GLY A 96 7.21 -5.53 -0.11
CA GLY A 96 7.90 -6.68 0.49
C GLY A 96 9.14 -7.13 -0.28
N LEU A 97 9.11 -7.13 -1.61
CA LEU A 97 10.27 -7.46 -2.45
C LEU A 97 11.38 -6.41 -2.32
N LEU A 98 11.04 -5.11 -2.31
CA LEU A 98 12.01 -4.03 -2.10
C LEU A 98 12.56 -4.03 -0.67
N GLY A 99 11.71 -4.28 0.33
CA GLY A 99 12.13 -4.46 1.73
C GLY A 99 13.11 -5.63 1.87
N GLY A 100 12.79 -6.78 1.26
CA GLY A 100 13.67 -7.93 1.19
C GLY A 100 14.97 -7.65 0.41
N HIS A 101 14.91 -6.86 -0.66
CA HIS A 101 16.09 -6.44 -1.41
C HIS A 101 17.04 -5.60 -0.54
N VAL A 102 16.51 -4.59 0.17
CA VAL A 102 17.30 -3.76 1.09
C VAL A 102 17.89 -4.59 2.23
N ALA A 103 17.11 -5.53 2.79
CA ALA A 103 17.59 -6.46 3.81
C ALA A 103 18.74 -7.34 3.30
N ALA A 104 18.63 -7.87 2.07
CA ALA A 104 19.69 -8.65 1.44
C ALA A 104 20.98 -7.83 1.28
N LEU A 105 20.88 -6.60 0.77
CA LEU A 105 22.04 -5.69 0.64
C LEU A 105 22.69 -5.39 2.00
N ALA A 106 21.87 -5.11 3.02
CA ALA A 106 22.36 -4.85 4.37
C ALA A 106 23.08 -6.09 4.98
N LEU A 107 22.63 -7.31 4.69
CA LEU A 107 23.33 -8.53 5.11
C LEU A 107 24.66 -8.71 4.38
N MET A 108 24.71 -8.43 3.09
CA MET A 108 25.94 -8.54 2.29
C MET A 108 27.00 -7.53 2.77
N GLU A 109 26.58 -6.32 3.13
CA GLU A 109 27.46 -5.28 3.67
C GLU A 109 28.00 -5.65 5.06
N ASN A 110 27.13 -6.14 5.95
CA ASN A 110 27.51 -6.48 7.32
C ASN A 110 28.26 -7.81 7.44
N ASN A 111 28.02 -8.77 6.53
CA ASN A 111 28.65 -10.08 6.55
C ASN A 111 28.88 -10.60 5.14
N SER A 112 30.14 -10.50 4.68
CA SER A 112 30.58 -10.95 3.37
C SER A 112 30.36 -12.45 3.10
N ASN A 113 30.06 -13.26 4.12
CA ASN A 113 29.75 -14.67 3.95
C ASN A 113 28.26 -14.98 3.66
N ARG A 114 27.37 -14.01 3.83
CA ARG A 114 25.93 -14.17 3.62
C ARG A 114 25.51 -13.66 2.25
N MET A 115 24.47 -14.29 1.68
CA MET A 115 23.84 -13.82 0.43
C MET A 115 24.83 -13.65 -0.75
N LYS A 116 25.96 -14.38 -0.79
CA LYS A 116 26.98 -14.25 -1.87
C LYS A 116 26.43 -14.52 -3.27
N TRP A 117 25.40 -15.36 -3.33
CA TRP A 117 24.75 -15.75 -4.58
C TRP A 117 23.75 -14.71 -5.07
N TYR A 118 23.32 -13.79 -4.19
CA TYR A 118 22.28 -12.81 -4.49
C TYR A 118 22.82 -11.73 -5.43
N ASN A 119 22.12 -11.52 -6.54
CA ASN A 119 22.45 -10.57 -7.58
C ASN A 119 21.20 -9.77 -8.00
N ASN A 120 20.56 -9.12 -7.03
CA ASN A 120 19.41 -8.22 -7.21
C ASN A 120 18.14 -8.91 -7.74
N GLU A 121 17.96 -10.20 -7.53
CA GLU A 121 16.81 -10.95 -8.06
C GLU A 121 15.48 -10.37 -7.57
N LEU A 122 15.36 -10.01 -6.28
CA LEU A 122 14.14 -9.38 -5.76
C LEU A 122 13.85 -8.01 -6.37
N LEU A 123 14.89 -7.24 -6.71
CA LEU A 123 14.74 -5.97 -7.43
C LEU A 123 14.26 -6.24 -8.86
N ASN A 124 14.83 -7.23 -9.55
CA ASN A 124 14.40 -7.61 -10.90
C ASN A 124 12.93 -8.04 -10.91
N MET A 125 12.51 -8.83 -9.93
CA MET A 125 11.10 -9.20 -9.72
C MET A 125 10.22 -7.98 -9.46
N SER A 126 10.67 -7.03 -8.64
CA SER A 126 9.95 -5.77 -8.38
C SER A 126 9.79 -4.93 -9.64
N VAL A 127 10.81 -4.87 -10.49
CA VAL A 127 10.77 -4.18 -11.79
C VAL A 127 9.81 -4.88 -12.75
N GLU A 128 9.83 -6.21 -12.82
CA GLU A 128 8.86 -6.97 -13.63
C GLU A 128 7.42 -6.64 -13.21
N LEU A 129 7.13 -6.73 -11.91
CA LEU A 129 5.81 -6.44 -11.38
C LEU A 129 5.40 -4.98 -11.59
N GLY A 130 6.32 -4.04 -11.34
CA GLY A 130 6.11 -2.62 -11.60
C GLY A 130 5.71 -2.36 -13.04
N ASN A 131 6.41 -2.98 -14.01
CA ASN A 131 6.08 -2.88 -15.44
C ASN A 131 4.69 -3.43 -15.76
N ARG A 132 4.28 -4.55 -15.13
CA ARG A 132 2.94 -5.12 -15.29
C ARG A 132 1.83 -4.23 -14.71
N LEU A 133 2.15 -3.38 -13.73
CA LEU A 133 1.19 -2.42 -13.15
C LEU A 133 1.10 -1.09 -13.93
N LEU A 134 2.11 -0.73 -14.75
CA LEU A 134 2.12 0.53 -15.51
C LEU A 134 0.87 0.77 -16.38
N PRO A 135 0.29 -0.23 -17.07
CA PRO A 135 -0.91 -0.01 -17.87
C PRO A 135 -2.11 0.51 -17.07
N ALA A 136 -2.15 0.26 -15.75
CA ALA A 136 -3.22 0.78 -14.90
C ALA A 136 -3.26 2.32 -14.87
N PHE A 137 -2.14 3.01 -15.12
CA PHE A 137 -2.08 4.47 -15.14
C PHE A 137 -2.52 5.09 -16.47
N ASN A 138 -2.88 4.29 -17.46
CA ASN A 138 -3.31 4.76 -18.78
C ASN A 138 -4.77 5.26 -18.73
N THR A 139 -4.99 6.39 -18.07
CA THR A 139 -6.30 7.06 -17.92
C THR A 139 -6.19 8.53 -18.28
N SER A 140 -7.33 9.18 -18.56
CA SER A 140 -7.38 10.60 -18.89
C SER A 140 -6.85 11.51 -17.78
N THR A 141 -7.02 11.09 -16.52
CA THR A 141 -6.54 11.85 -15.35
C THR A 141 -5.12 11.48 -14.92
N GLY A 142 -4.64 10.29 -15.33
CA GLY A 142 -3.42 9.68 -14.81
C GLY A 142 -3.60 8.98 -13.46
N LEU A 143 -4.82 8.92 -12.91
CA LEU A 143 -5.15 8.07 -11.78
C LEU A 143 -5.19 6.60 -12.23
N PRO A 144 -4.65 5.67 -11.45
CA PRO A 144 -4.64 4.27 -11.84
C PRO A 144 -6.01 3.62 -11.69
N PHE A 145 -6.34 2.69 -12.59
CA PHE A 145 -7.41 1.71 -12.34
C PHE A 145 -7.19 0.99 -11.00
N SER A 146 -8.26 0.63 -10.30
CA SER A 146 -8.14 -0.09 -9.01
C SER A 146 -7.57 -1.50 -9.18
N HIS A 147 -7.89 -2.15 -10.30
CA HIS A 147 -7.47 -3.52 -10.59
C HIS A 147 -6.83 -3.62 -11.97
N ILE A 148 -5.98 -4.64 -12.13
CA ILE A 148 -5.37 -5.00 -13.40
C ILE A 148 -5.12 -6.50 -13.46
N ASN A 149 -5.22 -7.09 -14.65
CA ASN A 149 -4.80 -8.46 -14.89
C ASN A 149 -3.30 -8.51 -15.20
N LEU A 150 -2.50 -9.19 -14.38
CA LEU A 150 -1.03 -9.19 -14.54
C LEU A 150 -0.53 -9.93 -15.79
N HIS A 151 -1.32 -10.88 -16.32
CA HIS A 151 -1.00 -11.61 -17.54
C HIS A 151 -1.31 -10.79 -18.80
N THR A 152 -2.50 -10.20 -18.87
CA THR A 152 -2.99 -9.51 -20.08
C THR A 152 -2.73 -8.00 -20.09
N GLY A 153 -2.43 -7.40 -18.93
CA GLY A 153 -2.33 -5.95 -18.75
C GLY A 153 -3.67 -5.22 -18.86
N GLN A 154 -4.80 -5.93 -18.89
CA GLN A 154 -6.12 -5.32 -19.03
C GLN A 154 -6.55 -4.67 -17.71
N PRO A 155 -6.92 -3.38 -17.73
CA PRO A 155 -7.39 -2.69 -16.54
C PRO A 155 -8.81 -3.11 -16.16
N GLY A 156 -9.08 -3.10 -14.85
CA GLY A 156 -10.36 -3.43 -14.24
C GLY A 156 -11.29 -2.22 -14.03
N PRO A 157 -11.99 -2.12 -12.88
CA PRO A 157 -13.03 -1.12 -12.66
C PRO A 157 -12.56 0.34 -12.79
N ILE A 158 -13.49 1.20 -13.25
CA ILE A 158 -13.31 2.64 -13.58
C ILE A 158 -13.09 3.55 -12.35
N VAL A 159 -13.13 2.98 -11.15
CA VAL A 159 -13.03 3.72 -9.89
C VAL A 159 -11.77 3.34 -9.17
N THR A 160 -11.20 4.30 -8.45
CA THR A 160 -10.06 4.06 -7.57
C THR A 160 -10.30 4.71 -6.21
N CYS A 161 -9.77 4.08 -5.17
CA CYS A 161 -9.70 4.71 -3.85
C CYS A 161 -8.67 5.84 -3.91
N ALA A 162 -8.67 6.75 -2.94
CA ALA A 162 -7.59 7.73 -2.81
C ALA A 162 -6.28 6.99 -2.44
N GLY A 163 -5.65 6.39 -3.46
CA GLY A 163 -4.64 5.36 -3.31
C GLY A 163 -3.24 5.91 -3.08
N THR A 164 -2.46 5.07 -2.40
CA THR A 164 -1.08 5.29 -1.95
C THR A 164 -0.17 4.38 -2.74
N LEU A 165 0.59 4.95 -3.70
CA LEU A 165 1.55 4.21 -4.51
C LEU A 165 2.97 4.82 -4.48
N ILE A 166 3.10 6.03 -3.94
CA ILE A 166 4.30 6.86 -4.11
C ILE A 166 5.53 6.26 -3.42
N LEU A 167 5.40 5.62 -2.27
CA LEU A 167 6.55 5.16 -1.49
C LEU A 167 7.29 4.04 -2.22
N GLU A 168 6.56 3.02 -2.64
CA GLU A 168 7.10 1.83 -3.30
C GLU A 168 7.54 2.17 -4.73
N PHE A 169 6.76 2.95 -5.47
CA PHE A 169 7.14 3.35 -6.85
C PHE A 169 8.33 4.31 -6.86
N ALA A 170 8.44 5.20 -5.87
CA ALA A 170 9.63 6.04 -5.75
C ALA A 170 10.87 5.22 -5.37
N ALA A 171 10.76 4.31 -4.40
CA ALA A 171 11.84 3.39 -4.06
C ALA A 171 12.26 2.54 -5.27
N LEU A 172 11.30 1.96 -6.00
CA LEU A 172 11.56 1.20 -7.23
C LEU A 172 12.29 2.03 -8.28
N SER A 173 11.91 3.30 -8.45
CA SER A 173 12.59 4.20 -9.39
C SER A 173 14.03 4.48 -8.99
N ARG A 174 14.29 4.66 -7.69
CA ARG A 174 15.65 4.91 -7.16
C ARG A 174 16.54 3.67 -7.31
N PHE A 175 16.04 2.48 -7.00
CA PHE A 175 16.81 1.24 -7.12
C PHE A 175 17.03 0.80 -8.57
N SER A 176 16.02 0.92 -9.44
CA SER A 176 16.11 0.49 -10.84
C SER A 176 16.73 1.54 -11.77
N GLY A 177 16.81 2.81 -11.34
CA GLY A 177 17.20 3.94 -12.18
C GLY A 177 16.14 4.39 -13.19
N ASN A 178 14.98 3.75 -13.24
CA ASN A 178 13.89 4.12 -14.15
C ASN A 178 12.89 5.07 -13.45
N PRO A 179 12.81 6.36 -13.84
CA PRO A 179 11.97 7.34 -13.15
C PRO A 179 10.47 7.20 -13.44
N ILE A 180 10.04 6.29 -14.31
CA ILE A 180 8.65 6.21 -14.75
C ILE A 180 7.69 5.91 -13.60
N TYR A 181 8.10 5.06 -12.65
CA TYR A 181 7.24 4.63 -11.56
C TYR A 181 6.93 5.82 -10.64
N GLU A 182 7.95 6.51 -10.14
CA GLU A 182 7.80 7.69 -9.28
C GLU A 182 7.00 8.78 -9.98
N LYS A 183 7.31 9.07 -11.25
CA LYS A 183 6.60 10.11 -12.02
C LYS A 183 5.10 9.85 -12.13
N LEU A 184 4.70 8.60 -12.35
CA LEU A 184 3.29 8.25 -12.47
C LEU A 184 2.59 8.29 -11.11
N ALA A 185 3.23 7.78 -10.06
CA ALA A 185 2.67 7.80 -8.71
C ALA A 185 2.55 9.24 -8.16
N ASP A 186 3.56 10.08 -8.37
CA ASP A 186 3.52 11.49 -7.99
C ASP A 186 2.45 12.25 -8.79
N LYS A 187 2.34 12.01 -10.10
CA LYS A 187 1.29 12.63 -10.92
C LYS A 187 -0.10 12.28 -10.40
N ALA A 188 -0.35 11.01 -10.04
CA ALA A 188 -1.62 10.58 -9.48
C ALA A 188 -1.92 11.25 -8.12
N LEU A 189 -0.92 11.28 -7.22
CA LEU A 189 -1.04 11.90 -5.90
C LEU A 189 -1.27 13.42 -6.00
N SER A 190 -0.56 14.07 -6.92
CA SER A 190 -0.71 15.47 -7.29
C SER A 190 -2.08 15.75 -7.88
N TYR A 191 -2.62 14.86 -8.72
CA TYR A 191 -3.98 15.00 -9.24
C TYR A 191 -5.03 14.99 -8.10
N ILE A 192 -4.94 14.04 -7.16
CA ILE A 192 -5.84 13.97 -6.00
C ILE A 192 -5.77 15.27 -5.18
N TRP A 193 -4.58 15.80 -4.94
CA TRP A 193 -4.40 17.08 -4.23
C TRP A 193 -5.19 18.23 -4.89
N HIS A 194 -5.19 18.31 -6.22
CA HIS A 194 -5.94 19.34 -6.95
C HIS A 194 -7.46 19.12 -6.94
N GLN A 195 -7.90 17.89 -6.68
CA GLN A 195 -9.33 17.54 -6.60
C GLN A 195 -9.94 17.76 -5.22
N ARG A 196 -9.16 18.17 -4.22
CA ARG A 196 -9.68 18.49 -2.88
C ARG A 196 -10.73 19.60 -2.93
N ASN A 197 -11.63 19.59 -1.96
CA ASN A 197 -12.60 20.66 -1.82
C ASN A 197 -11.89 21.97 -1.43
N ARG A 198 -12.11 23.05 -2.19
CA ARG A 198 -11.42 24.34 -1.97
C ARG A 198 -11.78 25.04 -0.65
N TYR A 199 -12.90 24.68 -0.02
CA TYR A 199 -13.36 25.32 1.22
C TYR A 199 -12.93 24.54 2.47
N SER A 200 -12.98 23.22 2.41
CA SER A 200 -12.64 22.36 3.54
C SER A 200 -11.23 21.77 3.48
N ASP A 201 -10.57 21.85 2.33
CA ASP A 201 -9.34 21.13 1.96
C ASP A 201 -9.46 19.60 2.02
N LEU A 202 -10.63 19.03 2.31
CA LEU A 202 -10.84 17.58 2.39
C LEU A 202 -10.92 16.93 1.00
N VAL A 203 -10.61 15.64 0.93
CA VAL A 203 -10.82 14.78 -0.27
C VAL A 203 -11.86 13.69 0.04
N GLY A 204 -12.47 13.14 -1.01
CA GLY A 204 -13.39 12.01 -0.89
C GLY A 204 -12.64 10.67 -0.81
N THR A 205 -13.39 9.57 -0.68
CA THR A 205 -12.83 8.20 -0.60
C THR A 205 -12.73 7.51 -1.95
N VAL A 206 -13.63 7.81 -2.89
CA VAL A 206 -13.64 7.18 -4.23
C VAL A 206 -13.80 8.22 -5.31
N ILE A 207 -12.89 8.19 -6.29
CA ILE A 207 -12.82 9.11 -7.42
C ILE A 207 -12.94 8.36 -8.74
N ASN A 208 -13.63 8.96 -9.70
CA ASN A 208 -13.70 8.47 -11.07
C ASN A 208 -12.41 8.84 -11.82
N ILE A 209 -11.74 7.84 -12.40
CA ILE A 209 -10.43 7.99 -13.03
C ILE A 209 -10.44 8.65 -14.41
N PHE A 210 -11.61 8.86 -15.03
CA PHE A 210 -11.70 9.51 -16.35
C PHE A 210 -12.04 11.00 -16.24
N ASN A 211 -12.95 11.37 -15.33
CA ASN A 211 -13.42 12.75 -15.20
C ASN A 211 -12.98 13.44 -13.90
N GLY A 212 -12.39 12.71 -12.95
CA GLY A 212 -11.92 13.26 -11.68
C GLY A 212 -13.02 13.57 -10.66
N GLU A 213 -14.26 13.17 -10.91
CA GLU A 213 -15.36 13.42 -9.98
C GLU A 213 -15.33 12.47 -8.79
N TRP A 214 -15.50 13.03 -7.59
CA TRP A 214 -15.69 12.24 -6.38
C TRP A 214 -17.05 11.53 -6.39
N ILE A 215 -17.00 10.20 -6.51
CA ILE A 215 -18.17 9.31 -6.44
C ILE A 215 -18.61 9.17 -4.98
N LYS A 216 -17.68 8.84 -4.09
CA LYS A 216 -17.91 8.83 -2.64
C LYS A 216 -17.25 10.05 -2.00
N LYS A 217 -18.09 10.97 -1.56
CA LYS A 217 -17.71 12.29 -0.99
C LYS A 217 -17.56 12.27 0.53
N GLU A 218 -17.62 11.10 1.13
CA GLU A 218 -17.28 10.86 2.53
C GLU A 218 -15.78 11.15 2.71
N SER A 219 -15.43 11.83 3.79
CA SER A 219 -14.07 12.19 4.14
C SER A 219 -13.85 11.90 5.62
N GLY A 220 -12.75 11.24 5.93
CA GLY A 220 -12.43 10.68 7.22
C GLY A 220 -10.92 10.49 7.32
N VAL A 221 -10.46 9.86 8.38
CA VAL A 221 -9.11 9.27 8.44
C VAL A 221 -9.16 7.74 8.39
N GLY A 222 -10.29 7.16 8.01
CA GLY A 222 -10.49 5.72 7.97
C GLY A 222 -10.32 5.12 6.58
N ALA A 223 -10.94 3.95 6.38
CA ALA A 223 -10.79 3.13 5.19
C ALA A 223 -11.03 3.90 3.87
N GLY A 224 -10.07 3.80 2.96
CA GLY A 224 -10.13 4.33 1.60
C GLY A 224 -9.56 5.74 1.42
N ILE A 225 -9.05 6.36 2.50
CA ILE A 225 -8.41 7.68 2.50
C ILE A 225 -7.28 7.78 3.54
N ASP A 226 -7.31 6.96 4.60
CA ASP A 226 -6.23 6.75 5.58
C ASP A 226 -4.81 6.88 4.99
N SER A 227 -4.45 5.95 4.11
CA SER A 227 -3.10 5.83 3.55
C SER A 227 -2.73 7.04 2.68
N TYR A 228 -3.69 7.76 2.09
CA TYR A 228 -3.38 8.97 1.32
C TYR A 228 -2.68 10.01 2.19
N TYR A 229 -3.14 10.21 3.43
CA TYR A 229 -2.47 11.12 4.36
C TYR A 229 -1.12 10.59 4.83
N GLU A 230 -1.04 9.27 5.07
CA GLU A 230 0.19 8.59 5.44
C GLU A 230 1.28 8.77 4.36
N SER A 231 0.90 8.58 3.10
CA SER A 231 1.74 8.76 1.92
C SER A 231 2.34 10.14 1.84
N LEU A 232 1.54 11.20 2.02
CA LEU A 232 2.04 12.57 1.94
C LEU A 232 3.14 12.80 2.99
N PHE A 233 2.91 12.38 4.22
CA PHE A 233 3.93 12.57 5.26
C PHE A 233 5.16 11.68 5.06
N LYS A 234 4.96 10.39 4.73
CA LYS A 234 6.07 9.45 4.52
C LYS A 234 6.86 9.77 3.26
N ALA A 235 6.23 10.25 2.20
CA ALA A 235 6.89 10.67 0.97
C ALA A 235 7.80 11.88 1.21
N TYR A 236 7.38 12.84 2.05
CA TYR A 236 8.29 13.88 2.53
C TYR A 236 9.49 13.28 3.26
N GLY A 237 9.27 12.30 4.15
CA GLY A 237 10.35 11.62 4.86
C GLY A 237 11.33 10.88 3.95
N LEU A 238 10.83 10.23 2.90
CA LEU A 238 11.61 9.41 1.96
C LEU A 238 12.31 10.25 0.88
N LEU A 239 11.61 11.23 0.31
CA LEU A 239 12.04 11.99 -0.87
C LEU A 239 12.58 13.39 -0.54
N GLY A 240 12.27 13.91 0.65
CA GLY A 240 12.72 15.22 1.11
C GLY A 240 12.02 16.41 0.46
N ASP A 241 11.00 16.18 -0.39
CA ASP A 241 10.29 17.26 -1.08
C ASP A 241 9.29 17.97 -0.14
N PRO A 242 9.48 19.28 0.14
CA PRO A 242 8.62 20.03 1.06
C PRO A 242 7.17 20.16 0.57
N GLU A 243 6.89 19.94 -0.71
CA GLU A 243 5.53 19.98 -1.24
C GLU A 243 4.65 18.91 -0.58
N TYR A 244 5.16 17.69 -0.38
CA TYR A 244 4.41 16.63 0.30
C TYR A 244 4.06 17.00 1.74
N LEU A 245 5.00 17.63 2.46
CA LEU A 245 4.77 18.12 3.81
C LEU A 245 3.72 19.24 3.84
N HIS A 246 3.78 20.17 2.88
CA HIS A 246 2.80 21.23 2.75
C HIS A 246 1.39 20.64 2.56
N ARG A 247 1.23 19.71 1.61
CA ARG A 247 -0.04 19.01 1.34
C ARG A 247 -0.56 18.28 2.58
N PHE A 248 0.31 17.56 3.30
CA PHE A 248 -0.04 16.91 4.55
C PHE A 248 -0.51 17.90 5.62
N LYS A 249 0.23 18.99 5.87
CA LYS A 249 -0.12 19.99 6.90
C LYS A 249 -1.46 20.68 6.61
N THR A 250 -1.77 20.93 5.33
CA THR A 250 -3.07 21.45 4.91
C THR A 250 -4.20 20.50 5.28
N HIS A 251 -4.08 19.23 4.90
CA HIS A 251 -5.06 18.18 5.25
C HIS A 251 -5.16 17.96 6.76
N TYR A 252 -4.03 17.94 7.46
CA TYR A 252 -3.97 17.79 8.91
C TYR A 252 -4.78 18.88 9.63
N SER A 253 -4.63 20.13 9.18
CA SER A 253 -5.40 21.27 9.72
C SER A 253 -6.90 21.13 9.46
N ALA A 254 -7.27 20.64 8.26
CA ALA A 254 -8.66 20.37 7.90
C ALA A 254 -9.28 19.24 8.75
N VAL A 255 -8.56 18.12 8.92
CA VAL A 255 -8.96 17.00 9.78
C VAL A 255 -9.18 17.49 11.21
N GLY A 256 -8.24 18.23 11.78
CA GLY A 256 -8.38 18.79 13.13
C GLY A 256 -9.60 19.72 13.27
N ARG A 257 -9.88 20.53 12.23
CA ARG A 257 -11.01 21.46 12.21
C ARG A 257 -12.37 20.77 12.12
N TYR A 258 -12.51 19.79 11.24
CA TYR A 258 -13.82 19.24 10.87
C TYR A 258 -14.12 17.86 11.49
N LEU A 259 -13.09 17.03 11.69
CA LEU A 259 -13.25 15.67 12.20
C LEU A 259 -13.00 15.61 13.71
N GLY A 260 -12.07 16.43 14.23
CA GLY A 260 -11.55 16.33 15.59
C GLY A 260 -11.75 17.54 16.52
N SER A 261 -12.69 18.45 16.26
CA SER A 261 -12.73 19.72 16.99
C SER A 261 -12.87 19.55 18.53
N PRO A 262 -12.02 20.21 19.35
CA PRO A 262 -12.17 20.29 20.80
C PRO A 262 -13.51 20.91 21.25
N SER A 263 -14.22 21.60 20.36
CA SER A 263 -15.52 22.23 20.66
C SER A 263 -16.70 21.25 20.67
N THR A 264 -16.53 20.00 20.23
CA THR A 264 -17.53 18.94 20.50
C THR A 264 -17.35 18.42 21.91
N LYS A 265 -17.91 19.14 22.90
CA LYS A 265 -17.87 18.82 24.34
C LYS A 265 -18.29 17.39 24.72
N ALA A 266 -18.91 16.64 23.81
CA ALA A 266 -19.33 15.26 24.04
C ALA A 266 -18.28 14.21 23.64
N PHE A 267 -17.45 14.45 22.62
CA PHE A 267 -16.49 13.48 22.08
C PHE A 267 -15.27 14.14 21.41
N PRO A 268 -14.40 14.83 22.18
CA PRO A 268 -13.07 15.16 21.65
C PRO A 268 -12.41 13.84 21.22
N PHE A 269 -11.73 13.80 20.07
CA PHE A 269 -11.03 12.62 19.51
C PHE A 269 -11.85 11.55 18.77
N SER A 270 -13.13 11.80 18.45
CA SER A 270 -13.93 10.78 17.73
C SER A 270 -13.65 10.67 16.23
N PHE A 271 -12.90 11.62 15.62
CA PHE A 271 -12.50 11.66 14.20
C PHE A 271 -13.56 11.22 13.18
N LEU A 272 -14.85 11.41 13.52
CA LEU A 272 -15.95 10.86 12.74
C LEU A 272 -16.00 11.49 11.34
N SER A 273 -16.16 10.61 10.35
CA SER A 273 -16.21 11.01 8.95
C SER A 273 -17.32 12.04 8.69
N VAL A 274 -17.03 13.00 7.82
CA VAL A 274 -17.93 14.08 7.36
C VAL A 274 -18.05 14.03 5.84
N PHE A 275 -18.96 14.83 5.27
CA PHE A 275 -18.95 15.05 3.82
C PHE A 275 -17.94 16.13 3.43
N MET A 276 -17.07 15.87 2.45
CA MET A 276 -16.02 16.82 2.05
C MET A 276 -16.55 18.21 1.62
N HIS A 277 -17.78 18.26 1.09
CA HIS A 277 -18.42 19.47 0.60
C HIS A 277 -19.37 20.11 1.63
N LYS A 278 -19.69 19.40 2.70
CA LYS A 278 -20.53 19.84 3.82
C LYS A 278 -19.95 19.29 5.12
N PRO A 279 -18.80 19.79 5.58
CA PRO A 279 -18.09 19.20 6.71
C PRO A 279 -18.81 19.36 8.05
N SER A 280 -19.93 20.08 8.10
CA SER A 280 -20.84 20.15 9.25
C SER A 280 -21.75 18.92 9.38
N GLU A 281 -21.92 18.14 8.32
CA GLU A 281 -22.77 16.94 8.28
C GLU A 281 -21.90 15.69 8.46
N ARG A 282 -22.30 14.79 9.36
CA ARG A 282 -21.64 13.49 9.56
C ARG A 282 -21.98 12.56 8.40
N ALA A 283 -20.96 11.94 7.83
CA ALA A 283 -21.10 10.91 6.82
C ALA A 283 -21.21 9.50 7.44
N ARG A 284 -20.53 9.28 8.57
CA ARG A 284 -20.58 8.02 9.33
C ARG A 284 -20.68 8.30 10.83
N MET A 285 -21.27 7.34 11.54
CA MET A 285 -21.47 7.37 13.00
C MET A 285 -20.64 6.31 13.74
N PHE A 286 -19.67 5.70 13.05
CA PHE A 286 -18.75 4.70 13.60
C PHE A 286 -17.32 5.06 13.20
N MET A 287 -16.36 4.54 13.96
CA MET A 287 -14.94 4.57 13.65
C MET A 287 -14.52 3.18 13.19
N ASP A 288 -13.67 3.10 12.17
CA ASP A 288 -13.02 1.84 11.82
C ASP A 288 -11.69 1.66 12.58
N SER A 289 -11.22 0.41 12.68
CA SER A 289 -9.95 0.14 13.35
C SER A 289 -8.73 0.68 12.58
N LEU A 290 -8.88 1.02 11.30
CA LEU A 290 -7.80 1.55 10.48
C LEU A 290 -7.46 2.98 10.89
N GLU A 291 -8.44 3.77 11.37
CA GLU A 291 -8.22 5.12 11.94
C GLU A 291 -7.15 5.16 13.06
N ALA A 292 -6.86 4.03 13.71
CA ALA A 292 -5.85 3.94 14.76
C ALA A 292 -4.40 4.20 14.30
N PHE A 293 -4.13 4.26 12.98
CA PHE A 293 -2.83 4.71 12.46
C PHE A 293 -2.58 6.21 12.72
N TRP A 294 -3.65 7.02 12.81
CA TRP A 294 -3.57 8.47 12.80
C TRP A 294 -2.76 9.06 13.95
N PRO A 295 -2.92 8.62 15.23
CA PRO A 295 -2.07 9.08 16.32
C PRO A 295 -0.58 8.77 16.10
N GLY A 296 -0.24 7.63 15.50
CA GLY A 296 1.15 7.27 15.18
C GLY A 296 1.75 8.23 14.14
N LEU A 297 0.94 8.63 13.16
CA LEU A 297 1.33 9.64 12.19
C LEU A 297 1.52 11.02 12.84
N GLN A 298 0.64 11.40 13.77
CA GLN A 298 0.71 12.66 14.50
C GLN A 298 2.02 12.80 15.29
N VAL A 299 2.37 11.80 16.09
CA VAL A 299 3.62 11.80 16.88
C VAL A 299 4.82 11.97 15.94
N SER A 300 4.88 11.19 14.87
CA SER A 300 5.96 11.24 13.88
C SER A 300 6.09 12.62 13.23
N SER A 301 4.98 13.34 13.05
CA SER A 301 4.95 14.68 12.44
C SER A 301 5.38 15.81 13.39
N THR A 302 5.29 15.61 14.71
CA THR A 302 5.65 16.63 15.71
C THR A 302 7.13 16.62 16.08
N SER A 303 7.86 15.55 15.76
CA SER A 303 9.30 15.40 16.06
C SER A 303 10.24 16.01 15.02
N LYS A 304 9.71 16.72 14.01
CA LYS A 304 10.46 17.38 12.92
C LYS A 304 9.95 18.80 12.71
#